data_AF-A0A024TKM5-F1
#
_entry.id   AF-A0A024TKM5-F1
#
_cell.length_a   1.000
_cell.length_b   1.000
_cell.length_c   1.000
_cell.angle_alpha   90.00
_cell.angle_beta   90.00
_cell.angle_gamma   90.00
#
_symmetry.space_group_name_H-M   'P 1'
#
loop_
_entity.id
_entity.type
_entity.pdbx_description
1 polymer ?
#
loop_
_entity_poly.entity_id
_entity_poly.type
_entity_poly.pdbx_seq_one_letter_code
_entity_poly.pdbx_strand_id
1 'polypeptide(L)'
;MGNAASEIGFSGPASIFDAAQTSALDKIVSDQPYMMSDNVWATFFTLHQPLLDLPPSALQSFFLPYAHNFARNTLRSGNFRMLIRHVTRSLRYMSPSRHLSDTIATTTTVLATESYIVINVLFVVRHLLKHFIEFNCDVVQLFASEGASSATTALAPSDNDIAVEFLDALVHVLVDTSSEDTHDLHLEGINFLLVLASSTAYPTKPMSPRTTLLDVFMHHAQRKGRGRSVQWASGLVKRLLLSYVDQLPAPRMDSSAAVAAVSALPPSAAGWNVADFFSDTPVFPLADRSVLLLLLLVLGDSRRYRFRSKRRQTVHSHHLTRPSRHSQPNPFREALATLADRDESTAPHGIPFSHVAEVGGRKMRTEFHAMLVYHILLWNPPFRDALCRPVDVDHFVSATRSLSRDATNAGVQVMPLLEAIYIYTLDPPRLYVYLAMLVHLSENPLVVQTLHHTQVQDHVAWFTERYLCDVSGGSVVVLVLCRVLKANLSVLHDPVVQSMALGLLWNVMQFAKALHASATQSLLKLLAHATKKERQLRAIDTDAASAYLATARDVVVCIELCCRPRLLPSNAQLVRAWFRCCSAKRRDW
;
A
#
# COMPACT_ATOMS: atom_id res chain seq x y z
N MET A 1 25.46 24.96 50.21
CA MET A 1 25.64 23.93 49.17
C MET A 1 24.80 22.73 49.58
N GLY A 2 23.81 22.37 48.76
CA GLY A 2 22.85 21.30 49.07
C GLY A 2 21.69 21.40 48.09
N ASN A 3 21.80 20.66 46.99
CA ASN A 3 20.86 20.67 45.87
C ASN A 3 19.49 20.14 46.28
N ALA A 4 18.45 20.87 45.90
CA ALA A 4 17.10 20.37 45.79
C ALA A 4 17.00 19.51 44.52
N ALA A 5 16.78 18.21 44.69
CA ALA A 5 16.22 17.35 43.66
C ALA A 5 14.89 16.83 44.23
N SER A 6 13.81 17.48 43.79
CA SER A 6 12.44 17.06 44.02
C SER A 6 12.21 15.69 43.39
N GLU A 7 11.75 14.76 44.21
CA GLU A 7 11.20 13.47 43.83
C GLU A 7 10.06 13.67 42.81
N ILE A 8 10.32 13.35 41.54
CA ILE A 8 9.26 13.05 40.58
C ILE A 8 9.01 11.56 40.73
N GLY A 9 7.94 11.22 41.43
CA GLY A 9 7.45 9.85 41.54
C GLY A 9 7.08 9.31 40.16
N PHE A 10 7.93 8.45 39.60
CA PHE A 10 7.55 7.53 38.55
C PHE A 10 6.66 6.44 39.17
N SER A 11 5.35 6.61 39.09
CA SER A 11 4.44 5.46 39.21
C SER A 11 4.75 4.52 38.04
N GLY A 12 5.32 3.34 38.31
CA GLY A 12 5.53 2.31 37.30
C GLY A 12 4.22 1.94 36.60
N PRO A 13 4.25 1.48 35.33
CA PRO A 13 3.03 1.07 34.64
C PRO A 13 2.35 -0.05 35.43
N ALA A 14 1.03 0.05 35.61
CA ALA A 14 0.24 -1.05 36.14
C ALA A 14 0.54 -2.32 35.31
N SER A 15 0.86 -3.43 35.99
CA SER A 15 1.19 -4.70 35.32
C SER A 15 0.03 -5.09 34.41
N ILE A 16 0.30 -5.22 33.10
CA ILE A 16 -0.69 -5.62 32.11
C ILE A 16 -1.16 -7.05 32.38
N PHE A 17 -0.25 -7.91 32.81
CA PHE A 17 -0.54 -9.29 33.18
C PHE A 17 -0.71 -9.44 34.68
N ASP A 18 -1.48 -10.44 35.10
CA ASP A 18 -1.54 -10.81 36.52
C ASP A 18 -0.18 -11.37 37.00
N ALA A 19 -0.02 -11.53 38.32
CA ALA A 19 1.25 -11.98 38.89
C ALA A 19 1.69 -13.37 38.40
N ALA A 20 0.74 -14.27 38.13
CA ALA A 20 1.03 -15.63 37.68
C ALA A 20 1.46 -15.65 36.21
N GLN A 21 0.78 -14.88 35.36
CA GLN A 21 1.09 -14.67 33.95
C GLN A 21 2.42 -13.95 33.77
N THR A 22 2.70 -12.91 34.55
CA THR A 22 4.00 -12.22 34.55
C THR A 22 5.12 -13.18 34.93
N SER A 23 4.94 -13.97 36.01
CA SER A 23 5.92 -14.99 36.41
C SER A 23 6.12 -16.08 35.34
N ALA A 24 5.05 -16.47 34.64
CA ALA A 24 5.13 -17.41 33.53
C ALA A 24 5.92 -16.81 32.36
N LEU A 25 5.68 -15.55 32.00
CA LEU A 25 6.42 -14.85 30.96
C LEU A 25 7.90 -14.70 31.31
N ASP A 26 8.24 -14.33 32.56
CA ASP A 26 9.62 -14.27 33.06
C ASP A 26 10.36 -15.60 32.86
N LYS A 27 9.70 -16.72 33.13
CA LYS A 27 10.23 -18.06 32.90
C LYS A 27 10.39 -18.35 31.40
N ILE A 28 9.40 -18.05 30.57
CA ILE A 28 9.44 -18.29 29.12
C ILE A 28 10.61 -17.57 28.46
N VAL A 29 10.91 -16.32 28.87
CA VAL A 29 12.02 -15.54 28.30
C VAL A 29 13.40 -15.85 28.91
N SER A 30 13.46 -16.73 29.91
CA SER A 30 14.71 -17.16 30.54
C SER A 30 15.56 -18.06 29.64
N ASP A 31 16.76 -18.41 30.12
CA ASP A 31 17.67 -19.34 29.46
C ASP A 31 17.32 -20.82 29.67
N GLN A 32 16.36 -21.11 30.55
CA GLN A 32 15.89 -22.47 30.80
C GLN A 32 14.92 -22.94 29.71
N PRO A 33 15.12 -24.16 29.16
CA PRO A 33 14.18 -24.74 28.21
C PRO A 33 12.92 -25.24 28.92
N TYR A 34 11.73 -24.90 28.38
CA TYR A 34 10.44 -25.40 28.84
C TYR A 34 9.72 -26.17 27.73
N MET A 35 9.21 -27.35 28.05
CA MET A 35 8.40 -28.16 27.15
C MET A 35 6.95 -27.67 27.16
N MET A 36 6.20 -27.86 26.07
CA MET A 36 4.79 -27.44 25.97
C MET A 36 3.87 -28.10 27.01
N SER A 37 4.29 -29.21 27.60
CA SER A 37 3.60 -29.88 28.73
C SER A 37 3.76 -29.17 30.07
N ASP A 38 4.70 -28.24 30.18
CA ASP A 38 4.99 -27.55 31.43
C ASP A 38 3.89 -26.54 31.76
N ASN A 39 3.50 -26.47 33.04
CA ASN A 39 2.40 -25.60 33.50
C ASN A 39 2.65 -24.10 33.25
N VAL A 40 3.91 -23.71 32.97
CA VAL A 40 4.28 -22.35 32.59
C VAL A 40 3.52 -21.91 31.33
N TRP A 41 3.39 -22.77 30.32
CA TRP A 41 2.66 -22.46 29.09
C TRP A 41 1.14 -22.40 29.33
N ALA A 42 0.60 -23.35 30.11
CA ALA A 42 -0.81 -23.33 30.47
C ALA A 42 -1.19 -22.05 31.22
N THR A 43 -0.35 -21.62 32.16
CA THR A 43 -0.51 -20.36 32.90
C THR A 43 -0.41 -19.17 31.96
N PHE A 44 0.60 -19.14 31.07
CA PHE A 44 0.77 -18.06 30.11
C PHE A 44 -0.40 -17.94 29.12
N PHE A 45 -1.07 -19.03 28.75
CA PHE A 45 -2.20 -18.98 27.82
C PHE A 45 -3.55 -18.62 28.48
N THR A 46 -3.58 -18.32 29.78
CA THR A 46 -4.77 -17.76 30.46
C THR A 46 -5.00 -16.26 30.18
N LEU A 47 -4.44 -15.74 29.10
CA LEU A 47 -4.49 -14.32 28.72
C LEU A 47 -5.90 -13.94 28.22
N HIS A 48 -6.79 -13.64 29.17
CA HIS A 48 -8.16 -13.22 28.88
C HIS A 48 -8.31 -11.74 28.54
N GLN A 49 -7.33 -10.91 28.88
CA GLN A 49 -7.37 -9.48 28.56
C GLN A 49 -7.15 -9.25 27.05
N PRO A 50 -8.02 -8.51 26.36
CA PRO A 50 -7.83 -8.21 24.93
C PRO A 50 -6.67 -7.21 24.75
N LEU A 51 -5.52 -7.71 24.29
CA LEU A 51 -4.32 -6.87 24.16
C LEU A 51 -4.45 -5.82 23.05
N LEU A 52 -5.30 -6.06 22.06
CA LEU A 52 -5.57 -5.14 20.96
C LEU A 52 -6.22 -3.81 21.38
N ASP A 53 -6.79 -3.75 22.58
CA ASP A 53 -7.51 -2.57 23.10
C ASP A 53 -6.65 -1.73 24.05
N LEU A 54 -5.46 -2.22 24.39
CA LEU A 54 -4.52 -1.50 25.25
C LEU A 54 -3.74 -0.45 24.46
N PRO A 55 -3.33 0.67 25.09
CA PRO A 55 -2.59 1.72 24.41
C PRO A 55 -1.24 1.20 23.90
N PRO A 56 -0.88 1.41 22.62
CA PRO A 56 0.34 0.86 22.02
C PRO A 56 1.62 1.23 22.77
N SER A 57 1.69 2.44 23.32
CA SER A 57 2.83 2.94 24.10
C SER A 57 3.05 2.16 25.40
N ALA A 58 1.97 1.84 26.12
CA ALA A 58 2.06 1.04 27.34
C ALA A 58 2.54 -0.38 27.05
N LEU A 59 1.98 -1.01 26.02
CA LEU A 59 2.37 -2.35 25.58
C LEU A 59 3.82 -2.41 25.12
N GLN A 60 4.27 -1.41 24.35
CA GLN A 60 5.66 -1.32 23.91
C GLN A 60 6.60 -1.22 25.12
N SER A 61 6.28 -0.39 26.10
CA SER A 61 7.08 -0.25 27.33
C SER A 61 7.12 -1.55 28.15
N PHE A 62 5.99 -2.27 28.21
CA PHE A 62 5.86 -3.53 28.95
C PHE A 62 6.63 -4.67 28.29
N PHE A 63 6.51 -4.88 26.98
CA PHE A 63 7.15 -6.01 26.29
C PHE A 63 8.64 -5.81 26.00
N LEU A 64 9.16 -4.58 26.06
CA LEU A 64 10.56 -4.27 25.78
C LEU A 64 11.58 -5.14 26.55
N PRO A 65 11.54 -5.22 27.91
CA PRO A 65 12.48 -6.04 28.66
C PRO A 65 12.37 -7.53 28.32
N TYR A 66 11.14 -8.03 28.10
CA TYR A 66 10.89 -9.42 27.72
C TYR A 66 11.46 -9.74 26.34
N ALA A 67 11.26 -8.87 25.35
CA ALA A 67 11.80 -9.05 24.03
C ALA A 67 13.34 -9.07 24.04
N HIS A 68 13.98 -8.19 24.81
CA HIS A 68 15.43 -8.20 24.95
C HIS A 68 15.97 -9.52 25.53
N ASN A 69 15.38 -9.97 26.64
CA ASN A 69 15.77 -11.23 27.29
C ASN A 69 15.51 -12.43 26.37
N PHE A 70 14.36 -12.45 25.70
CA PHE A 70 13.97 -13.57 24.86
C PHE A 70 14.88 -13.71 23.63
N ALA A 71 15.25 -12.59 22.99
CA ALA A 71 16.22 -12.60 21.87
C ALA A 71 17.57 -13.17 22.29
N ARG A 72 18.07 -12.78 23.48
CA ARG A 72 19.37 -13.21 24.02
C ARG A 72 19.38 -14.69 24.39
N ASN A 73 18.28 -15.20 24.94
CA ASN A 73 18.21 -16.52 25.55
C ASN A 73 17.67 -17.61 24.60
N THR A 74 16.92 -17.25 23.56
CA THR A 74 16.29 -18.20 22.63
C THR A 74 17.26 -19.22 22.04
N LEU A 75 18.49 -18.81 21.73
CA LEU A 75 19.51 -19.72 21.18
C LEU A 75 19.92 -20.85 22.15
N ARG A 76 19.68 -20.66 23.46
CA ARG A 76 19.94 -21.64 24.51
C ARG A 76 18.67 -22.38 24.94
N SER A 77 17.56 -21.68 25.13
CA SER A 77 16.34 -22.27 25.66
C SER A 77 15.45 -22.93 24.60
N GLY A 78 15.45 -22.45 23.35
CA GLY A 78 14.54 -22.92 22.30
C GLY A 78 13.06 -22.56 22.52
N ASN A 79 12.75 -21.76 23.55
CA ASN A 79 11.38 -21.43 23.96
C ASN A 79 10.61 -20.64 22.89
N PHE A 80 11.27 -19.74 22.14
CA PHE A 80 10.64 -19.00 21.04
C PHE A 80 10.15 -19.94 19.93
N ARG A 81 10.98 -20.91 19.53
CA ARG A 81 10.58 -21.94 18.56
C ARG A 81 9.40 -22.77 19.05
N MET A 82 9.35 -23.08 20.35
CA MET A 82 8.21 -23.76 20.97
C MET A 82 6.93 -22.92 20.90
N LEU A 83 7.02 -21.63 21.22
CA LEU A 83 5.90 -20.69 21.10
C LEU A 83 5.39 -20.60 19.66
N ILE A 84 6.28 -20.44 18.67
CA ILE A 84 5.90 -20.43 17.25
C ILE A 84 5.19 -21.72 16.84
N ARG A 85 5.72 -22.89 17.21
CA ARG A 85 5.08 -24.19 16.91
C ARG A 85 3.69 -24.32 17.51
N HIS A 86 3.48 -23.81 18.72
CA HIS A 86 2.17 -23.81 19.35
C HIS A 86 1.20 -22.94 18.55
N VAL A 87 1.57 -21.68 18.29
CA VAL A 87 0.73 -20.75 17.51
C VAL A 87 0.44 -21.30 16.11
N THR A 88 1.43 -21.90 15.43
CA THR A 88 1.22 -22.56 14.13
C THR A 88 0.13 -23.63 14.21
N ARG A 89 0.13 -24.46 15.27
CA ARG A 89 -0.91 -25.46 15.47
C ARG A 89 -2.24 -24.80 15.76
N SER A 90 -2.31 -23.85 16.67
CA SER A 90 -3.55 -23.14 17.04
C SER A 90 -4.19 -22.46 15.83
N LEU A 91 -3.40 -21.82 14.95
CA LEU A 91 -3.89 -21.25 13.69
C LEU A 91 -4.50 -22.30 12.76
N ARG A 92 -3.89 -23.48 12.64
CA ARG A 92 -4.43 -24.58 11.83
C ARG A 92 -5.77 -25.09 12.38
N TYR A 93 -6.00 -25.03 13.70
CA TYR A 93 -7.30 -25.34 14.31
C TYR A 93 -8.38 -24.30 13.97
N MET A 94 -8.01 -23.06 13.66
CA MET A 94 -8.97 -22.00 13.33
C MET A 94 -9.45 -22.02 11.88
N SER A 95 -8.77 -22.75 10.96
CA SER A 95 -9.18 -22.83 9.55
C SER A 95 -10.18 -23.99 9.33
N PRO A 96 -11.43 -23.73 8.89
CA PRO A 96 -12.45 -24.77 8.73
C PRO A 96 -12.15 -25.78 7.62
N SER A 97 -11.34 -25.40 6.64
CA SER A 97 -11.26 -26.09 5.35
C SER A 97 -10.15 -27.16 5.31
N ARG A 98 -10.25 -28.16 6.20
CA ARG A 98 -9.66 -29.51 6.01
C ARG A 98 -10.04 -30.56 7.05
N HIS A 99 -11.19 -30.44 7.71
CA HIS A 99 -11.59 -31.39 8.76
C HIS A 99 -12.19 -32.73 8.28
N LEU A 100 -11.94 -33.21 7.06
CA LEU A 100 -12.51 -34.50 6.63
C LEU A 100 -11.57 -35.53 5.98
N SER A 101 -10.24 -35.41 6.10
CA SER A 101 -9.36 -36.44 5.50
C SER A 101 -8.07 -36.77 6.25
N ASP A 102 -7.52 -35.86 7.05
CA ASP A 102 -6.31 -36.14 7.85
C ASP A 102 -6.64 -36.40 9.32
N THR A 103 -7.72 -37.15 9.57
CA THR A 103 -7.96 -37.86 10.84
C THR A 103 -6.99 -39.05 10.97
N ILE A 104 -5.69 -38.81 10.75
CA ILE A 104 -4.62 -39.70 11.17
C ILE A 104 -3.96 -39.06 12.38
N ALA A 105 -4.44 -39.50 13.54
CA ALA A 105 -3.65 -39.68 14.76
C ALA A 105 -2.72 -38.53 15.19
N THR A 106 -3.28 -37.44 15.73
CA THR A 106 -2.57 -36.69 16.79
C THR A 106 -3.45 -36.58 18.02
N THR A 107 -3.18 -37.46 18.98
CA THR A 107 -3.77 -37.55 20.33
C THR A 107 -3.36 -36.36 21.24
N THR A 108 -2.98 -35.22 20.66
CA THR A 108 -2.45 -34.07 21.41
C THR A 108 -3.47 -32.94 21.39
N THR A 109 -4.17 -32.75 22.51
CA THR A 109 -5.00 -31.56 22.78
C THR A 109 -4.14 -30.31 22.65
N VAL A 110 -4.48 -29.39 21.74
CA VAL A 110 -3.82 -28.08 21.69
C VAL A 110 -4.41 -27.19 22.78
N LEU A 111 -3.53 -26.59 23.57
CA LEU A 111 -3.93 -25.67 24.63
C LEU A 111 -4.50 -24.39 24.04
N ALA A 112 -5.51 -23.81 24.69
CA ALA A 112 -6.01 -22.47 24.43
C ALA A 112 -6.32 -22.14 22.96
N THR A 113 -7.21 -22.93 22.35
CA THR A 113 -7.66 -22.76 20.95
C THR A 113 -8.78 -21.72 20.78
N GLU A 114 -9.15 -21.00 21.85
CA GLU A 114 -10.14 -19.93 21.78
C GLU A 114 -9.59 -18.74 20.98
N SER A 115 -10.41 -18.15 20.10
CA SER A 115 -9.97 -17.18 19.10
C SER A 115 -9.23 -15.97 19.68
N TYR A 116 -9.75 -15.39 20.77
CA TYR A 116 -9.14 -14.24 21.42
C TYR A 116 -7.77 -14.59 22.07
N ILE A 117 -7.58 -15.82 22.55
CA ILE A 117 -6.28 -16.25 23.09
C ILE A 117 -5.26 -16.37 21.95
N VAL A 118 -5.66 -16.99 20.82
CA VAL A 118 -4.77 -17.09 19.65
C VAL A 118 -4.37 -15.71 19.13
N ILE A 119 -5.31 -14.76 19.10
CA ILE A 119 -5.04 -13.35 18.74
C ILE A 119 -4.05 -12.72 19.73
N ASN A 120 -4.24 -12.88 21.05
CA ASN A 120 -3.34 -12.36 22.07
C ASN A 120 -1.93 -12.94 21.94
N VAL A 121 -1.80 -14.24 21.69
CA VAL A 121 -0.48 -14.87 21.52
C VAL A 121 0.18 -14.39 20.23
N LEU A 122 -0.56 -14.28 19.12
CA LEU A 122 -0.05 -13.67 17.88
C LEU A 122 0.45 -12.24 18.12
N PHE A 123 -0.32 -11.46 18.87
CA PHE A 123 0.03 -10.09 19.25
C PHE A 123 1.34 -10.03 20.02
N VAL A 124 1.52 -10.89 21.03
CA VAL A 124 2.78 -10.98 21.79
C VAL A 124 3.94 -11.35 20.86
N VAL A 125 3.78 -12.38 20.03
CA VAL A 125 4.83 -12.81 19.09
C VAL A 125 5.19 -11.69 18.10
N ARG A 126 4.21 -10.95 17.58
CA ARG A 126 4.46 -9.79 16.72
C ARG A 126 5.27 -8.71 17.43
N HIS A 127 4.97 -8.40 18.69
CA HIS A 127 5.73 -7.41 19.47
C HIS A 127 7.17 -7.84 19.72
N LEU A 128 7.38 -9.11 20.05
CA LEU A 128 8.71 -9.69 20.18
C LEU A 128 9.48 -9.58 18.85
N LEU A 129 8.85 -9.93 17.74
CA LEU A 129 9.47 -9.85 16.41
C LEU A 129 9.78 -8.44 15.96
N LYS A 130 8.89 -7.47 16.22
CA LYS A 130 9.14 -6.05 15.98
C LYS A 130 10.45 -5.62 16.64
N HIS A 131 10.61 -5.96 17.92
CA HIS A 131 11.85 -5.67 18.65
C HIS A 131 13.06 -6.43 18.08
N PHE A 132 12.93 -7.72 17.74
CA PHE A 132 14.04 -8.47 17.14
C PHE A 132 14.54 -7.83 15.84
N ILE A 133 13.62 -7.30 15.02
CA ILE A 133 13.94 -6.60 13.77
C ILE A 133 14.60 -5.25 14.06
N GLU A 134 14.03 -4.43 14.95
CA GLU A 134 14.59 -3.12 15.33
C GLU A 134 16.04 -3.23 15.85
N PHE A 135 16.35 -4.32 16.58
CA PHE A 135 17.67 -4.59 17.13
C PHE A 135 18.56 -5.49 16.24
N ASN A 136 18.21 -5.68 14.97
CA ASN A 136 19.00 -6.44 13.99
C ASN A 136 19.36 -7.89 14.41
N CYS A 137 18.47 -8.56 15.16
CA CYS A 137 18.61 -9.97 15.47
C CYS A 137 18.47 -10.83 14.20
N ASP A 138 19.12 -12.00 14.17
CA ASP A 138 18.92 -12.98 13.08
C ASP A 138 17.62 -13.74 13.32
N VAL A 139 16.51 -13.15 12.87
CA VAL A 139 15.18 -13.71 13.09
C VAL A 139 15.03 -15.08 12.45
N VAL A 140 15.63 -15.33 11.29
CA VAL A 140 15.60 -16.64 10.62
C VAL A 140 16.27 -17.69 11.51
N GLN A 141 17.40 -17.37 12.14
CA GLN A 141 18.06 -18.25 13.10
C GLN A 141 17.21 -18.48 14.36
N LEU A 142 16.52 -17.44 14.86
CA LEU A 142 15.64 -17.57 16.04
C LEU A 142 14.48 -18.55 15.79
N PHE A 143 13.88 -18.53 14.60
CA PHE A 143 12.85 -19.51 14.21
C PHE A 143 13.39 -20.96 14.14
N ALA A 144 14.64 -21.12 13.71
CA ALA A 144 15.27 -22.43 13.52
C ALA A 144 15.86 -23.02 14.81
N SER A 145 16.13 -22.22 15.84
CA SER A 145 16.90 -22.64 17.01
C SER A 145 16.15 -23.63 17.91
N GLU A 146 16.73 -24.82 18.11
CA GLU A 146 16.18 -25.84 19.01
C GLU A 146 16.62 -25.71 20.48
N GLY A 147 17.43 -24.68 20.80
CA GLY A 147 18.10 -24.57 22.10
C GLY A 147 19.31 -25.50 22.24
N ALA A 148 20.11 -25.29 23.29
CA ALA A 148 21.35 -26.03 23.55
C ALA A 148 21.11 -27.47 24.02
N SER A 149 19.91 -27.77 24.54
CA SER A 149 19.57 -29.06 25.18
C SER A 149 19.19 -30.18 24.22
N SER A 150 18.98 -29.90 22.92
CA SER A 150 18.67 -30.92 21.89
C SER A 150 19.89 -31.44 21.12
N ALA A 151 21.10 -31.00 21.47
CA ALA A 151 22.35 -31.37 20.76
C ALA A 151 22.76 -32.86 20.90
N THR A 152 22.11 -33.65 21.77
CA THR A 152 22.47 -35.04 22.05
C THR A 152 21.81 -36.09 21.14
N THR A 153 20.84 -35.70 20.29
CA THR A 153 20.26 -36.61 19.28
C THR A 153 20.31 -35.97 17.89
N ALA A 154 21.49 -35.95 17.30
CA ALA A 154 21.68 -35.65 15.88
C ALA A 154 21.13 -36.79 15.01
N LEU A 155 19.80 -36.94 14.97
CA LEU A 155 19.11 -37.56 13.85
C LEU A 155 18.93 -36.49 12.76
N ALA A 156 18.93 -36.95 11.50
CA ALA A 156 19.01 -36.17 10.25
C ALA A 156 18.39 -34.76 10.28
N PRO A 157 18.94 -33.78 9.52
CA PRO A 157 18.38 -32.43 9.45
C PRO A 157 16.89 -32.54 9.09
N SER A 158 16.02 -32.25 10.06
CA SER A 158 14.59 -32.30 9.84
C SER A 158 14.25 -31.24 8.79
N ASP A 159 13.65 -31.65 7.67
CA ASP A 159 13.13 -30.80 6.60
C ASP A 159 12.02 -29.82 7.07
N ASN A 160 11.75 -29.73 8.38
CA ASN A 160 10.70 -28.90 8.97
C ASN A 160 11.19 -27.45 9.14
N ASP A 161 11.03 -26.67 8.07
CA ASP A 161 11.18 -25.22 8.10
C ASP A 161 9.98 -24.60 8.85
N ILE A 162 10.13 -24.41 10.17
CA ILE A 162 9.07 -23.91 11.05
C ILE A 162 8.61 -22.51 10.65
N ALA A 163 9.51 -21.68 10.11
CA ALA A 163 9.14 -20.37 9.61
C ALA A 163 8.16 -20.50 8.44
N VAL A 164 8.47 -21.39 7.49
CA VAL A 164 7.57 -21.71 6.37
C VAL A 164 6.24 -22.30 6.85
N GLU A 165 6.28 -23.25 7.78
CA GLU A 165 5.07 -23.87 8.32
C GLU A 165 4.15 -22.88 9.05
N PHE A 166 4.74 -21.92 9.77
CA PHE A 166 4.03 -20.83 10.44
C PHE A 166 3.43 -19.86 9.42
N LEU A 167 4.21 -19.46 8.40
CA LEU A 167 3.76 -18.58 7.33
C LEU A 167 2.61 -19.22 6.53
N ASP A 168 2.69 -20.51 6.22
CA ASP A 168 1.60 -21.25 5.58
C ASP A 168 0.33 -21.25 6.44
N ALA A 169 0.45 -21.56 7.74
CA ALA A 169 -0.70 -21.56 8.65
C ALA A 169 -1.35 -20.17 8.75
N LEU A 170 -0.54 -19.11 8.84
CA LEU A 170 -1.02 -17.73 8.91
C LEU A 170 -1.76 -17.33 7.64
N VAL A 171 -1.18 -17.60 6.46
CA VAL A 171 -1.83 -17.31 5.17
C VAL A 171 -3.10 -18.12 5.01
N HIS A 172 -3.10 -19.41 5.38
CA HIS A 172 -4.30 -20.25 5.29
C HIS A 172 -5.46 -19.69 6.10
N VAL A 173 -5.21 -19.23 7.34
CA VAL A 173 -6.25 -18.56 8.13
C VAL A 173 -6.78 -17.33 7.41
N LEU A 174 -5.91 -16.46 6.90
CA LEU A 174 -6.32 -15.25 6.16
C LEU A 174 -7.13 -15.58 4.90
N VAL A 175 -6.79 -16.64 4.17
CA VAL A 175 -7.46 -16.98 2.91
C VAL A 175 -8.79 -17.70 3.16
N ASP A 176 -8.83 -18.66 4.08
CA ASP A 176 -9.92 -19.63 4.23
C ASP A 176 -11.04 -19.16 5.19
N THR A 177 -10.80 -18.17 6.05
CA THR A 177 -11.81 -17.67 7.02
C THR A 177 -12.52 -16.39 6.53
N SER A 178 -13.73 -16.11 7.01
CA SER A 178 -14.47 -14.87 6.72
C SER A 178 -13.89 -13.71 7.53
N SER A 179 -13.61 -12.57 6.88
CA SER A 179 -13.06 -11.38 7.55
C SER A 179 -14.07 -10.67 8.44
N GLU A 180 -15.37 -10.84 8.22
CA GLU A 180 -16.43 -10.25 9.06
C GLU A 180 -16.44 -10.86 10.47
N ASP A 181 -16.46 -12.19 10.57
CA ASP A 181 -16.52 -12.90 11.87
C ASP A 181 -15.16 -12.98 12.58
N THR A 182 -14.07 -12.81 11.84
CA THR A 182 -12.70 -12.96 12.35
C THR A 182 -11.84 -11.71 12.07
N HIS A 183 -12.48 -10.53 12.13
CA HIS A 183 -11.83 -9.25 11.82
C HIS A 183 -10.51 -9.05 12.57
N ASP A 184 -10.49 -9.25 13.88
CA ASP A 184 -9.31 -8.99 14.71
C ASP A 184 -8.18 -10.00 14.46
N LEU A 185 -8.54 -11.24 14.11
CA LEU A 185 -7.57 -12.27 13.69
C LEU A 185 -6.94 -11.90 12.34
N HIS A 186 -7.76 -11.43 11.39
CA HIS A 186 -7.25 -10.94 10.11
C HIS A 186 -6.35 -9.72 10.29
N LEU A 187 -6.78 -8.78 11.12
CA LEU A 187 -6.05 -7.56 11.41
C LEU A 187 -4.69 -7.86 12.02
N GLU A 188 -4.65 -8.73 13.03
CA GLU A 188 -3.42 -9.12 13.70
C GLU A 188 -2.52 -9.97 12.77
N GLY A 189 -3.09 -10.84 11.94
CA GLY A 189 -2.34 -11.61 10.96
C GLY A 189 -1.68 -10.73 9.88
N ILE A 190 -2.39 -9.71 9.38
CA ILE A 190 -1.84 -8.73 8.43
C ILE A 190 -0.78 -7.87 9.11
N ASN A 191 -1.02 -7.40 10.33
CA ASN A 191 0.00 -6.67 11.12
C ASN A 191 1.27 -7.50 11.29
N PHE A 192 1.12 -8.80 11.54
CA PHE A 192 2.26 -9.71 11.68
C PHE A 192 3.08 -9.76 10.40
N LEU A 193 2.43 -9.98 9.25
CA LEU A 193 3.10 -10.01 7.95
C LEU A 193 3.76 -8.66 7.61
N LEU A 194 3.14 -7.54 7.97
CA LEU A 194 3.73 -6.20 7.82
C LEU A 194 4.99 -6.03 8.68
N VAL A 195 4.98 -6.48 9.94
CA VAL A 195 6.16 -6.48 10.80
C VAL A 195 7.27 -7.34 10.19
N LEU A 196 6.95 -8.53 9.66
CA LEU A 196 7.94 -9.35 8.96
C LEU A 196 8.52 -8.64 7.74
N ALA A 197 7.68 -7.97 6.94
CA ALA A 197 8.11 -7.22 5.76
C ALA A 197 8.96 -6.00 6.13
N SER A 198 8.76 -5.41 7.31
CA SER A 198 9.52 -4.24 7.79
C SER A 198 11.02 -4.50 7.98
N SER A 199 11.45 -5.76 8.02
CA SER A 199 12.87 -6.13 8.09
C SER A 199 13.72 -5.55 6.96
N THR A 200 13.13 -5.20 5.81
CA THR A 200 13.86 -4.52 4.72
C THR A 200 14.16 -3.05 5.01
N ALA A 201 13.45 -2.42 5.94
CA ALA A 201 13.63 -1.02 6.32
C ALA A 201 14.78 -0.80 7.32
N TYR A 202 15.26 -1.88 7.97
CA TYR A 202 16.39 -1.87 8.90
C TYR A 202 17.60 -2.61 8.30
N PRO A 203 18.28 -2.04 7.28
CA PRO A 203 19.39 -2.73 6.64
C PRO A 203 20.54 -2.94 7.63
N THR A 204 20.97 -4.21 7.75
CA THR A 204 22.18 -4.56 8.49
C THR A 204 23.38 -3.83 7.88
N LYS A 205 24.32 -3.37 8.73
CA LYS A 205 25.61 -2.80 8.30
C LYS A 205 26.26 -3.66 7.18
N PRO A 206 27.03 -3.05 6.25
CA PRO A 206 27.30 -3.55 4.89
C PRO A 206 28.15 -4.84 4.77
N MET A 207 28.36 -5.62 5.83
CA MET A 207 29.33 -6.72 5.81
C MET A 207 28.76 -8.06 5.33
N SER A 208 27.44 -8.21 5.22
CA SER A 208 26.77 -9.24 4.40
C SER A 208 25.25 -9.04 4.41
N PRO A 209 24.54 -9.20 3.28
CA PRO A 209 23.08 -9.21 3.30
C PRO A 209 22.60 -10.45 4.06
N ARG A 210 22.05 -10.25 5.26
CA ARG A 210 21.37 -11.32 5.98
C ARG A 210 20.03 -11.61 5.32
N THR A 211 19.70 -12.89 5.25
CA THR A 211 18.40 -13.35 4.78
C THR A 211 17.31 -12.88 5.73
N THR A 212 16.31 -12.18 5.21
CA THR A 212 15.14 -11.77 6.00
C THR A 212 14.03 -12.83 5.97
N LEU A 213 13.08 -12.75 6.91
CA LEU A 213 11.88 -13.60 6.83
C LEU A 213 11.01 -13.25 5.61
N LEU A 214 11.02 -12.01 5.13
CA LEU A 214 10.37 -11.65 3.88
C LEU A 214 11.02 -12.40 2.70
N ASP A 215 12.35 -12.50 2.67
CA ASP A 215 13.06 -13.27 1.64
C ASP A 215 12.67 -14.76 1.69
N VAL A 216 12.54 -15.34 2.89
CA VAL A 216 12.04 -16.72 3.09
C VAL A 216 10.61 -16.85 2.54
N PHE A 217 9.74 -15.91 2.89
CA PHE A 217 8.33 -15.90 2.46
C PHE A 217 8.19 -15.79 0.93
N MET A 218 8.91 -14.86 0.30
CA MET A 218 8.90 -14.66 -1.15
C MET A 218 9.46 -15.88 -1.88
N HIS A 219 10.55 -16.48 -1.38
CA HIS A 219 11.11 -17.70 -1.96
C HIS A 219 10.15 -18.89 -1.80
N HIS A 220 9.48 -19.00 -0.65
CA HIS A 220 8.48 -20.05 -0.42
C HIS A 220 7.27 -19.91 -1.36
N ALA A 221 6.76 -18.69 -1.54
CA ALA A 221 5.68 -18.40 -2.49
C ALA A 221 6.05 -18.76 -3.93
N GLN A 222 7.32 -18.61 -4.31
CA GLN A 222 7.82 -18.90 -5.66
C GLN A 222 8.03 -20.40 -5.93
N ARG A 223 8.27 -21.22 -4.91
CA ARG A 223 8.56 -22.65 -5.10
C ARG A 223 7.40 -23.33 -5.83
N LYS A 224 7.58 -23.65 -7.13
CA LYS A 224 6.66 -24.48 -7.93
C LYS A 224 6.73 -25.96 -7.50
N GLY A 225 6.40 -26.26 -6.25
CA GLY A 225 6.20 -27.62 -5.75
C GLY A 225 4.75 -28.05 -5.95
N ARG A 226 4.51 -29.35 -6.19
CA ARG A 226 3.19 -29.96 -6.40
C ARG A 226 2.16 -29.51 -5.33
N GLY A 227 1.34 -28.52 -5.67
CA GLY A 227 -0.06 -28.43 -5.22
C GLY A 227 -0.44 -27.53 -4.04
N ARG A 228 0.41 -26.63 -3.49
CA ARG A 228 -0.03 -25.73 -2.39
C ARG A 228 0.47 -24.28 -2.46
N SER A 229 1.72 -24.03 -2.85
CA SER A 229 2.36 -22.70 -2.79
C SER A 229 1.85 -21.67 -3.81
N VAL A 230 1.46 -22.12 -5.00
CA VAL A 230 0.97 -21.23 -6.08
C VAL A 230 -0.49 -20.77 -5.85
N GLN A 231 -1.27 -21.53 -5.08
CA GLN A 231 -2.70 -21.25 -4.85
C GLN A 231 -2.95 -20.21 -3.74
N TRP A 232 -2.06 -20.11 -2.75
CA TRP A 232 -2.27 -19.16 -1.66
C TRP A 232 -1.89 -17.73 -2.03
N ALA A 233 -0.97 -17.51 -2.99
CA ALA A 233 -0.62 -16.15 -3.42
C ALA A 233 -1.82 -15.43 -4.06
N SER A 234 -2.55 -16.11 -4.96
CA SER A 234 -3.79 -15.56 -5.54
C SER A 234 -4.91 -15.42 -4.50
N GLY A 235 -5.05 -16.41 -3.60
CA GLY A 235 -5.99 -16.33 -2.48
C GLY A 235 -5.72 -15.14 -1.56
N LEU A 236 -4.45 -14.88 -1.24
CA LEU A 236 -4.05 -13.77 -0.38
C LEU A 236 -4.26 -12.42 -1.08
N VAL A 237 -3.83 -12.26 -2.34
CA VAL A 237 -4.11 -11.04 -3.12
C VAL A 237 -5.61 -10.76 -3.16
N LYS A 238 -6.42 -11.80 -3.40
CA LYS A 238 -7.89 -11.68 -3.38
C LYS A 238 -8.40 -11.22 -2.03
N ARG A 239 -7.97 -11.85 -0.93
CA ARG A 239 -8.39 -11.49 0.43
C ARG A 239 -8.03 -10.05 0.79
N LEU A 240 -6.82 -9.61 0.47
CA LEU A 240 -6.35 -8.25 0.76
C LEU A 240 -7.15 -7.21 -0.04
N LEU A 241 -7.45 -7.49 -1.30
CA LEU A 241 -8.29 -6.60 -2.13
C LEU A 241 -9.77 -6.62 -1.71
N LEU A 242 -10.31 -7.76 -1.27
CA LEU A 242 -11.65 -7.80 -0.68
C LEU A 242 -11.71 -6.98 0.61
N SER A 243 -10.73 -7.13 1.50
CA SER A 243 -10.64 -6.30 2.72
C SER A 243 -10.54 -4.81 2.40
N TYR A 244 -9.88 -4.47 1.28
CA TYR A 244 -9.84 -3.12 0.75
C TYR A 244 -11.19 -2.64 0.20
N VAL A 245 -11.95 -3.50 -0.48
CA VAL A 245 -13.27 -3.14 -1.03
C VAL A 245 -14.33 -3.04 0.08
N ASP A 246 -14.34 -3.99 1.01
CA ASP A 246 -15.39 -4.13 2.02
C ASP A 246 -15.38 -2.96 3.02
N GLN A 247 -14.23 -2.31 3.22
CA GLN A 247 -14.05 -1.16 4.13
C GLN A 247 -14.75 -1.42 5.49
N LEU A 248 -14.52 -2.60 6.07
CA LEU A 248 -15.11 -2.95 7.36
C LEU A 248 -14.55 -2.01 8.44
N PRO A 249 -15.41 -1.27 9.17
CA PRO A 249 -14.97 -0.49 10.32
C PRO A 249 -14.47 -1.44 11.40
N ALA A 250 -13.60 -0.95 12.28
CA ALA A 250 -13.18 -1.73 13.43
C ALA A 250 -14.41 -2.14 14.27
N PRO A 251 -14.57 -3.42 14.68
CA PRO A 251 -15.76 -3.90 15.40
C PRO A 251 -16.10 -3.07 16.64
N ARG A 252 -15.09 -2.51 17.30
CA ARG A 252 -15.21 -1.58 18.44
C ARG A 252 -15.75 -0.19 18.14
N MET A 253 -16.03 0.14 16.88
CA MET A 253 -16.70 1.39 16.46
C MET A 253 -18.21 1.12 16.26
N ASP A 254 -18.92 0.86 17.35
CA ASP A 254 -20.33 0.41 17.34
C ASP A 254 -21.35 1.46 16.85
N SER A 255 -20.95 2.73 16.69
CA SER A 255 -21.86 3.79 16.25
C SER A 255 -21.38 4.50 15.00
N SER A 256 -22.32 4.79 14.08
CA SER A 256 -22.09 5.65 12.92
C SER A 256 -21.53 7.03 13.32
N ALA A 257 -21.83 7.51 14.53
CA ALA A 257 -21.29 8.74 15.09
C ALA A 257 -19.80 8.62 15.44
N ALA A 258 -19.35 7.49 15.98
CA ALA A 258 -17.92 7.25 16.23
C ALA A 258 -17.13 7.13 14.92
N VAL A 259 -17.69 6.45 13.92
CA VAL A 259 -17.12 6.37 12.55
C VAL A 259 -17.02 7.75 11.92
N ALA A 260 -18.07 8.58 12.03
CA ALA A 260 -18.08 9.96 11.53
C ALA A 260 -17.08 10.87 12.26
N ALA A 261 -16.94 10.72 13.58
CA ALA A 261 -15.97 11.49 14.37
C ALA A 261 -14.53 11.16 13.98
N VAL A 262 -14.22 9.87 13.77
CA VAL A 262 -12.88 9.43 13.36
C VAL A 262 -12.61 9.74 11.88
N SER A 263 -13.61 9.70 11.00
CA SER A 263 -13.43 10.10 9.60
C SER A 263 -13.32 11.62 9.40
N ALA A 264 -13.84 12.41 10.33
CA ALA A 264 -13.69 13.87 10.34
C ALA A 264 -12.32 14.35 10.84
N LEU A 265 -11.53 13.48 11.50
CA LEU A 265 -10.16 13.80 11.84
C LEU A 265 -9.33 13.96 10.56
N PRO A 266 -8.46 14.99 10.48
CA PRO A 266 -7.60 15.15 9.32
C PRO A 266 -6.72 13.90 9.16
N PRO A 267 -6.54 13.38 7.92
CA PRO A 267 -5.68 12.23 7.70
C PRO A 267 -4.31 12.54 8.27
N SER A 268 -3.88 11.72 9.22
CA SER A 268 -2.52 11.77 9.78
C SER A 268 -1.55 11.80 8.60
N ALA A 269 -0.63 12.76 8.60
CA ALA A 269 0.47 12.84 7.65
C ALA A 269 1.48 11.73 7.98
N ALA A 270 1.01 10.49 8.07
CA ALA A 270 1.81 9.32 8.36
C ALA A 270 2.76 9.12 7.17
N GLY A 271 3.97 9.67 7.33
CA GLY A 271 5.11 9.25 6.53
C GLY A 271 5.32 7.75 6.68
N TRP A 272 6.16 7.18 5.82
CA TRP A 272 6.49 5.76 5.72
C TRP A 272 7.11 5.11 6.99
N ASN A 273 7.04 5.74 8.17
CA ASN A 273 7.49 5.16 9.42
C ASN A 273 6.50 4.08 9.89
N VAL A 274 6.90 2.82 9.66
CA VAL A 274 6.16 1.62 10.08
C VAL A 274 5.87 1.63 11.59
N ALA A 275 6.69 2.28 12.42
CA ALA A 275 6.46 2.39 13.86
C ALA A 275 5.27 3.29 14.22
N ASP A 276 5.09 4.40 13.51
CA ASP A 276 3.99 5.35 13.74
C ASP A 276 2.69 4.85 13.10
N PHE A 277 2.80 4.10 11.99
CA PHE A 277 1.66 3.56 11.24
C PHE A 277 0.78 2.58 12.04
N PHE A 278 1.33 1.90 13.05
CA PHE A 278 0.55 1.03 13.95
C PHE A 278 -0.04 1.77 15.15
N SER A 279 0.34 3.03 15.36
CA SER A 279 -0.10 3.83 16.51
C SER A 279 -1.44 4.51 16.25
N ASP A 280 -1.72 4.86 14.99
CA ASP A 280 -3.02 5.42 14.58
C ASP A 280 -4.05 4.31 14.37
N THR A 281 -5.28 4.54 14.85
CA THR A 281 -6.44 3.67 14.58
C THR A 281 -7.31 4.31 13.51
N PRO A 282 -7.03 4.07 12.21
CA PRO A 282 -7.90 4.57 11.16
C PRO A 282 -9.28 3.90 11.26
N VAL A 283 -10.28 4.54 10.65
CA VAL A 283 -11.66 4.03 10.59
C VAL A 283 -11.72 2.62 10.00
N PHE A 284 -10.93 2.36 8.96
CA PHE A 284 -10.90 1.11 8.19
C PHE A 284 -9.51 0.46 8.27
N PRO A 285 -9.09 -0.02 9.45
CA PRO A 285 -7.71 -0.43 9.66
C PRO A 285 -7.33 -1.68 8.87
N LEU A 286 -8.26 -2.61 8.68
CA LEU A 286 -8.03 -3.81 7.90
C LEU A 286 -7.77 -3.48 6.42
N ALA A 287 -8.55 -2.56 5.85
CA ALA A 287 -8.39 -2.10 4.48
C ALA A 287 -7.03 -1.44 4.26
N ASP A 288 -6.68 -0.44 5.08
CA ASP A 288 -5.45 0.34 4.89
C ASP A 288 -4.20 -0.54 5.04
N ARG A 289 -4.21 -1.46 6.01
CA ARG A 289 -3.10 -2.41 6.25
C ARG A 289 -3.00 -3.47 5.15
N SER A 290 -4.14 -3.88 4.59
CA SER A 290 -4.18 -4.81 3.46
C SER A 290 -3.55 -4.22 2.21
N VAL A 291 -3.84 -2.94 1.91
CA VAL A 291 -3.22 -2.22 0.79
C VAL A 291 -1.71 -2.13 0.96
N LEU A 292 -1.24 -1.74 2.15
CA LEU A 292 0.18 -1.63 2.43
C LEU A 292 0.89 -2.97 2.28
N LEU A 293 0.33 -4.05 2.84
CA LEU A 293 0.90 -5.39 2.73
C LEU A 293 0.94 -5.84 1.27
N LEU A 294 -0.14 -5.63 0.53
CA LEU A 294 -0.21 -5.98 -0.90
C LEU A 294 0.86 -5.25 -1.70
N LEU A 295 1.06 -3.95 -1.48
CA LEU A 295 2.12 -3.18 -2.13
C LEU A 295 3.51 -3.72 -1.81
N LEU A 296 3.80 -4.02 -0.54
CA LEU A 296 5.09 -4.60 -0.14
C LEU A 296 5.34 -5.95 -0.81
N LEU A 297 4.32 -6.81 -0.90
CA LEU A 297 4.44 -8.13 -1.52
C LEU A 297 4.62 -8.04 -3.03
N VAL A 298 3.91 -7.14 -3.71
CA VAL A 298 3.96 -7.03 -5.18
C VAL A 298 5.21 -6.26 -5.66
N LEU A 299 5.68 -5.30 -4.86
CA LEU A 299 6.92 -4.55 -5.12
C LEU A 299 8.17 -5.29 -4.63
N GLY A 300 8.03 -6.25 -3.73
CA GLY A 300 9.11 -7.08 -3.21
C GLY A 300 9.85 -7.85 -4.32
N ASP A 301 11.18 -7.89 -4.22
CA ASP A 301 12.05 -8.61 -5.17
C ASP A 301 12.78 -9.76 -4.46
N SER A 302 12.60 -10.98 -4.97
CA SER A 302 13.16 -12.21 -4.38
C SER A 302 14.67 -12.38 -4.58
N ARG A 303 15.33 -11.45 -5.28
CA ARG A 303 16.77 -11.53 -5.65
C ARG A 303 17.74 -11.67 -4.47
N ARG A 304 17.31 -11.42 -3.23
CA ARG A 304 18.16 -11.48 -2.03
C ARG A 304 18.27 -12.88 -1.42
N TYR A 305 17.33 -13.80 -1.70
CA TYR A 305 17.40 -15.17 -1.18
C TYR A 305 18.20 -16.09 -2.10
N ARG A 306 19.49 -16.31 -1.82
CA ARG A 306 20.25 -17.43 -2.39
C ARG A 306 20.38 -18.55 -1.34
N PHE A 307 19.59 -19.61 -1.50
CA PHE A 307 19.73 -20.82 -0.72
C PHE A 307 21.14 -21.40 -0.91
N ARG A 308 21.93 -21.43 0.16
CA ARG A 308 23.25 -22.07 0.19
C ARG A 308 23.05 -23.58 0.31
N SER A 309 22.66 -24.22 -0.80
CA SER A 309 22.64 -25.68 -0.90
C SER A 309 24.03 -26.24 -0.61
N LYS A 310 24.18 -27.00 0.49
CA LYS A 310 25.40 -27.75 0.84
C LYS A 310 25.60 -29.00 -0.03
N ARG A 311 25.05 -29.07 -1.25
CA ARG A 311 25.37 -30.12 -2.22
C ARG A 311 26.02 -29.50 -3.45
N ARG A 312 27.32 -29.77 -3.62
CA ARG A 312 28.26 -29.36 -4.69
C ARG A 312 29.15 -28.16 -4.35
N GLN A 313 30.07 -28.37 -3.41
CA GLN A 313 31.39 -27.74 -3.51
C GLN A 313 32.23 -28.57 -4.48
N THR A 314 32.28 -28.13 -5.74
CA THR A 314 33.36 -28.45 -6.67
C THR A 314 33.77 -27.15 -7.36
N VAL A 315 34.72 -26.46 -6.72
CA VAL A 315 35.99 -25.98 -7.29
C VAL A 315 35.93 -25.37 -8.71
N HIS A 316 36.31 -24.07 -8.78
CA HIS A 316 36.62 -23.18 -9.94
C HIS A 316 35.47 -22.39 -10.61
N SER A 317 35.40 -21.08 -10.33
CA SER A 317 35.89 -20.04 -11.25
C SER A 317 35.39 -18.64 -10.86
N HIS A 318 36.33 -17.69 -10.77
CA HIS A 318 36.06 -16.26 -10.74
C HIS A 318 35.62 -15.80 -12.14
N HIS A 319 34.33 -15.61 -12.37
CA HIS A 319 33.85 -14.78 -13.48
C HIS A 319 32.63 -13.97 -13.05
N LEU A 320 32.77 -12.64 -13.16
CA LEU A 320 31.69 -11.67 -13.20
C LEU A 320 30.65 -12.13 -14.22
N THR A 321 29.52 -12.65 -13.73
CA THR A 321 28.45 -13.19 -14.58
C THR A 321 27.22 -12.31 -14.46
N ARG A 322 26.83 -11.77 -15.63
CA ARG A 322 25.50 -11.27 -16.03
C ARG A 322 24.36 -11.75 -15.11
N PRO A 323 23.39 -10.86 -14.76
CA PRO A 323 22.19 -11.29 -14.04
C PRO A 323 21.47 -12.37 -14.87
N SER A 324 21.30 -13.54 -14.27
CA SER A 324 20.69 -14.71 -14.91
C SER A 324 19.26 -14.40 -15.39
N ARG A 325 18.95 -14.74 -16.65
CA ARG A 325 17.62 -14.66 -17.28
C ARG A 325 16.58 -15.66 -16.71
N HIS A 326 16.79 -16.17 -15.49
CA HIS A 326 15.96 -17.19 -14.85
C HIS A 326 15.55 -16.78 -13.42
N SER A 327 15.22 -15.51 -13.20
CA SER A 327 14.49 -15.11 -11.99
C SER A 327 13.05 -15.58 -12.14
N GLN A 328 12.55 -16.38 -11.19
CA GLN A 328 11.13 -16.68 -11.16
C GLN A 328 10.35 -15.37 -10.93
N PRO A 329 9.19 -15.18 -11.60
CA PRO A 329 8.39 -13.97 -11.44
C PRO A 329 7.86 -13.86 -10.00
N ASN A 330 7.55 -12.65 -9.56
CA ASN A 330 6.89 -12.43 -8.28
C ASN A 330 5.45 -13.00 -8.35
N PRO A 331 5.10 -14.00 -7.52
CA PRO A 331 3.80 -14.69 -7.61
C PRO A 331 2.63 -13.79 -7.23
N PHE A 332 2.83 -12.81 -6.34
CA PHE A 332 1.79 -11.83 -5.99
C PHE A 332 1.54 -10.86 -7.14
N ARG A 333 2.60 -10.49 -7.87
CA ARG A 333 2.47 -9.67 -9.09
C ARG A 333 1.74 -10.42 -10.20
N GLU A 334 2.07 -11.71 -10.38
CA GLU A 334 1.39 -12.58 -11.34
C GLU A 334 -0.10 -12.75 -10.98
N ALA A 335 -0.40 -12.97 -9.70
CA ALA A 335 -1.78 -13.02 -9.19
C ALA A 335 -2.54 -11.71 -9.42
N LEU A 336 -1.90 -10.55 -9.19
CA LEU A 336 -2.54 -9.25 -9.44
C LEU A 336 -2.78 -9.01 -10.93
N ALA A 337 -1.82 -9.39 -11.79
CA ALA A 337 -1.93 -9.25 -13.24
C ALA A 337 -2.99 -10.18 -13.87
N THR A 338 -3.26 -11.32 -13.24
CA THR A 338 -4.23 -12.33 -13.71
C THR A 338 -5.57 -12.28 -12.99
N LEU A 339 -5.77 -11.29 -12.11
CA LEU A 339 -7.03 -11.07 -11.42
C LEU A 339 -8.16 -10.85 -12.44
N ALA A 340 -9.29 -11.51 -12.23
CA ALA A 340 -10.46 -11.43 -13.10
C ALA A 340 -11.52 -10.49 -12.50
N ASP A 341 -12.26 -9.81 -13.38
CA ASP A 341 -13.43 -9.04 -12.98
C ASP A 341 -14.56 -9.99 -12.57
N ARG A 342 -15.06 -9.85 -11.34
CA ARG A 342 -16.23 -10.61 -10.88
C ARG A 342 -17.51 -10.19 -11.60
N ASP A 343 -17.58 -8.95 -12.06
CA ASP A 343 -18.77 -8.40 -12.70
C ASP A 343 -18.97 -8.98 -14.12
N GLU A 344 -17.90 -9.46 -14.75
CA GLU A 344 -17.92 -10.05 -16.10
C GLU A 344 -17.64 -11.56 -16.15
N SER A 345 -17.03 -12.13 -15.11
CA SER A 345 -16.59 -13.53 -15.09
C SER A 345 -16.94 -14.23 -13.78
N THR A 346 -17.40 -15.48 -13.88
CA THR A 346 -17.64 -16.36 -12.71
C THR A 346 -16.36 -17.00 -12.18
N ALA A 347 -15.19 -16.41 -12.42
CA ALA A 347 -13.92 -16.95 -11.99
C ALA A 347 -13.88 -17.08 -10.45
N PRO A 348 -13.35 -18.20 -9.90
CA PRO A 348 -13.34 -18.45 -8.46
C PRO A 348 -12.54 -17.39 -7.66
N HIS A 349 -11.63 -16.67 -8.33
CA HIS A 349 -10.82 -15.60 -7.73
C HIS A 349 -11.19 -14.20 -8.21
N GLY A 350 -12.40 -13.99 -8.74
CA GLY A 350 -12.85 -12.67 -9.20
C GLY A 350 -13.05 -11.66 -8.07
N ILE A 351 -12.81 -10.38 -8.37
CA ILE A 351 -13.11 -9.22 -7.51
C ILE A 351 -13.88 -8.19 -8.35
N PRO A 352 -14.90 -7.51 -7.80
CA PRO A 352 -15.63 -6.49 -8.55
C PRO A 352 -14.73 -5.28 -8.84
N PHE A 353 -14.33 -5.11 -10.10
CA PHE A 353 -13.42 -4.03 -10.47
C PHE A 353 -14.04 -2.64 -10.27
N SER A 354 -15.34 -2.53 -10.50
CA SER A 354 -16.14 -1.33 -10.22
C SER A 354 -15.98 -0.82 -8.79
N HIS A 355 -15.99 -1.72 -7.80
CA HIS A 355 -15.88 -1.34 -6.39
C HIS A 355 -14.44 -0.99 -6.01
N VAL A 356 -13.45 -1.68 -6.58
CA VAL A 356 -12.03 -1.34 -6.41
C VAL A 356 -11.77 0.08 -6.95
N ALA A 357 -12.35 0.41 -8.11
CA ALA A 357 -12.31 1.71 -8.73
C ALA A 357 -12.96 2.79 -7.85
N GLU A 358 -14.16 2.51 -7.33
CA GLU A 358 -14.91 3.43 -6.48
C GLU A 358 -14.16 3.76 -5.19
N VAL A 359 -13.69 2.75 -4.45
CA VAL A 359 -12.93 2.94 -3.21
C VAL A 359 -11.60 3.64 -3.49
N GLY A 360 -10.91 3.26 -4.58
CA GLY A 360 -9.70 3.91 -5.09
C GLY A 360 -9.88 5.39 -5.37
N GLY A 361 -10.99 5.76 -6.02
CA GLY A 361 -11.37 7.15 -6.26
C GLY A 361 -11.57 7.92 -4.96
N ARG A 362 -12.34 7.38 -4.01
CA ARG A 362 -12.59 8.04 -2.71
C ARG A 362 -11.31 8.27 -1.89
N LYS A 363 -10.38 7.30 -1.92
CA LYS A 363 -9.12 7.34 -1.14
C LYS A 363 -7.90 7.84 -1.94
N MET A 364 -8.10 8.45 -3.10
CA MET A 364 -7.03 8.86 -4.03
C MET A 364 -5.99 9.82 -3.42
N ARG A 365 -6.39 10.65 -2.44
CA ARG A 365 -5.49 11.58 -1.76
C ARG A 365 -4.43 10.88 -0.89
N THR A 366 -4.65 9.62 -0.54
CA THR A 366 -3.75 8.83 0.29
C THR A 366 -2.74 8.09 -0.59
N GLU A 367 -1.45 8.26 -0.29
CA GLU A 367 -0.35 7.83 -1.18
C GLU A 367 -0.35 6.33 -1.49
N PHE A 368 -0.49 5.47 -0.48
CA PHE A 368 -0.49 4.02 -0.71
C PHE A 368 -1.74 3.52 -1.45
N HIS A 369 -2.88 4.20 -1.32
CA HIS A 369 -4.08 3.89 -2.12
C HIS A 369 -3.88 4.26 -3.59
N ALA A 370 -3.36 5.47 -3.86
CA ALA A 370 -3.01 5.91 -5.20
C ALA A 370 -1.99 4.97 -5.85
N MET A 371 -0.98 4.54 -5.08
CA MET A 371 0.02 3.58 -5.53
C MET A 371 -0.59 2.21 -5.85
N LEU A 372 -1.54 1.72 -5.07
CA LEU A 372 -2.24 0.47 -5.39
C LEU A 372 -2.96 0.59 -6.74
N VAL A 373 -3.80 1.61 -6.90
CA VAL A 373 -4.56 1.81 -8.15
C VAL A 373 -3.63 1.93 -9.35
N TYR A 374 -2.55 2.71 -9.23
CA TYR A 374 -1.53 2.84 -10.27
C TYR A 374 -0.93 1.49 -10.69
N HIS A 375 -0.56 0.66 -9.72
CA HIS A 375 0.05 -0.65 -10.01
C HIS A 375 -0.94 -1.66 -10.59
N ILE A 376 -2.19 -1.68 -10.14
CA ILE A 376 -3.23 -2.52 -10.74
C ILE A 376 -3.48 -2.08 -12.18
N LEU A 377 -3.62 -0.78 -12.42
CA LEU A 377 -3.78 -0.20 -13.76
C LEU A 377 -2.64 -0.60 -14.71
N LEU A 378 -1.40 -0.59 -14.21
CA LEU A 378 -0.21 -0.91 -14.99
C LEU A 378 -0.11 -2.41 -15.32
N TRP A 379 -0.39 -3.29 -14.36
CA TRP A 379 -0.13 -4.73 -14.50
C TRP A 379 -1.34 -5.58 -14.86
N ASN A 380 -2.57 -5.10 -14.67
CA ASN A 380 -3.80 -5.82 -14.99
C ASN A 380 -4.54 -5.12 -16.16
N PRO A 381 -4.36 -5.58 -17.41
CA PRO A 381 -5.07 -5.02 -18.56
C PRO A 381 -6.61 -5.10 -18.46
N PRO A 382 -7.22 -6.23 -18.02
CA PRO A 382 -8.67 -6.27 -17.83
C PRO A 382 -9.22 -5.18 -16.89
N PHE A 383 -8.52 -4.88 -15.80
CA PHE A 383 -8.88 -3.81 -14.88
C PHE A 383 -8.75 -2.44 -15.54
N ARG A 384 -7.71 -2.22 -16.34
CA ARG A 384 -7.57 -0.98 -17.13
C ARG A 384 -8.72 -0.80 -18.12
N ASP A 385 -9.10 -1.87 -18.81
CA ASP A 385 -10.20 -1.85 -19.77
C ASP A 385 -11.54 -1.57 -19.07
N ALA A 386 -11.76 -2.17 -17.89
CA ALA A 386 -12.90 -1.87 -17.04
C ALA A 386 -12.91 -0.39 -16.61
N LEU A 387 -11.78 0.13 -16.13
CA LEU A 387 -11.64 1.55 -15.76
C LEU A 387 -11.87 2.53 -16.92
N CYS A 388 -11.65 2.10 -18.17
CA CYS A 388 -11.91 2.93 -19.34
C CYS A 388 -13.39 2.98 -19.74
N ARG A 389 -14.27 2.20 -19.10
CA ARG A 389 -15.72 2.26 -19.33
C ARG A 389 -16.28 3.59 -18.84
N PRO A 390 -17.27 4.18 -19.51
CA PRO A 390 -17.78 5.51 -19.15
C PRO A 390 -18.20 5.65 -17.69
N VAL A 391 -18.82 4.62 -17.11
CA VAL A 391 -19.29 4.61 -15.71
C VAL A 391 -18.11 4.63 -14.72
N ASP A 392 -17.03 3.92 -15.04
CA ASP A 392 -15.89 3.80 -14.13
C ASP A 392 -14.92 4.98 -14.23
N VAL A 393 -14.85 5.63 -15.40
CA VAL A 393 -14.15 6.90 -15.58
C VAL A 393 -14.74 7.98 -14.66
N ASP A 394 -16.05 7.96 -14.43
CA ASP A 394 -16.71 8.90 -13.54
C ASP A 394 -16.22 8.78 -12.08
N HIS A 395 -15.81 7.60 -11.61
CA HIS A 395 -15.25 7.44 -10.26
C HIS A 395 -13.94 8.22 -10.04
N PHE A 396 -13.14 8.41 -11.10
CA PHE A 396 -11.85 9.12 -11.02
C PHE A 396 -11.94 10.58 -11.45
N VAL A 397 -12.88 10.88 -12.35
CA VAL A 397 -13.00 12.17 -13.01
C VAL A 397 -14.19 12.97 -12.51
N SER A 398 -15.32 12.34 -12.23
CA SER A 398 -16.61 13.03 -12.07
C SER A 398 -17.23 12.85 -10.68
N ALA A 399 -16.56 12.15 -9.75
CA ALA A 399 -17.19 11.46 -8.62
C ALA A 399 -18.41 12.20 -8.06
N THR A 400 -19.57 11.73 -8.53
CA THR A 400 -20.88 12.03 -8.00
C THR A 400 -21.00 11.33 -6.65
N ARG A 401 -21.61 12.03 -5.69
CA ARG A 401 -21.84 11.57 -4.31
C ARG A 401 -22.07 10.07 -4.20
N SER A 402 -21.17 9.40 -3.47
CA SER A 402 -21.42 8.08 -2.90
C SER A 402 -21.04 8.14 -1.42
N LEU A 403 -22.08 8.14 -0.58
CA LEU A 403 -22.10 7.88 0.86
C LEU A 403 -21.68 9.03 1.80
N SER A 404 -22.57 10.02 1.94
CA SER A 404 -22.91 10.56 3.27
C SER A 404 -24.43 10.46 3.43
N ARG A 405 -24.87 9.72 4.45
CA ARG A 405 -26.29 9.55 4.82
C ARG A 405 -26.81 10.74 5.63
N ASP A 406 -26.01 11.79 5.82
CA ASP A 406 -26.44 13.03 6.43
C ASP A 406 -26.90 14.01 5.35
N ALA A 407 -28.21 13.96 5.11
CA ALA A 407 -28.93 15.00 4.42
C ALA A 407 -28.75 16.31 5.19
N THR A 408 -27.96 17.25 4.65
CA THR A 408 -28.21 18.71 4.81
C THR A 408 -27.31 19.63 3.97
N ASN A 409 -26.24 19.19 3.31
CA ASN A 409 -25.46 20.08 2.42
C ASN A 409 -25.40 19.55 0.97
N ALA A 410 -26.14 20.22 0.08
CA ALA A 410 -26.07 20.17 -1.39
C ALA A 410 -24.60 20.23 -1.88
N GLY A 411 -24.08 19.17 -2.47
CA GLY A 411 -23.70 19.18 -3.89
C GLY A 411 -22.20 19.42 -4.03
N VAL A 412 -21.36 18.40 -3.80
CA VAL A 412 -19.92 18.50 -4.04
C VAL A 412 -19.52 17.36 -4.97
N GLN A 413 -19.40 17.68 -6.25
CA GLN A 413 -18.83 16.82 -7.27
C GLN A 413 -17.30 16.93 -7.15
N VAL A 414 -16.64 15.87 -6.68
CA VAL A 414 -15.19 15.86 -6.47
C VAL A 414 -14.56 15.05 -7.59
N MET A 415 -13.51 15.58 -8.22
CA MET A 415 -12.77 14.90 -9.28
C MET A 415 -11.47 14.37 -8.67
N PRO A 416 -11.47 13.22 -7.97
CA PRO A 416 -10.44 12.90 -6.98
C PRO A 416 -9.02 12.83 -7.57
N LEU A 417 -8.88 12.35 -8.80
CA LEU A 417 -7.58 12.29 -9.46
C LEU A 417 -7.08 13.70 -9.88
N LEU A 418 -7.97 14.54 -10.41
CA LEU A 418 -7.62 15.91 -10.83
C LEU A 418 -7.35 16.81 -9.62
N GLU A 419 -8.13 16.64 -8.57
CA GLU A 419 -7.91 17.30 -7.28
C GLU A 419 -6.57 16.89 -6.67
N ALA A 420 -6.21 15.60 -6.69
CA ALA A 420 -4.90 15.16 -6.21
C ALA A 420 -3.76 15.79 -7.02
N ILE A 421 -3.85 15.85 -8.35
CA ILE A 421 -2.85 16.54 -9.21
C ILE A 421 -2.77 18.03 -8.84
N TYR A 422 -3.91 18.67 -8.59
CA TYR A 422 -3.99 20.08 -8.22
C TYR A 422 -3.34 20.39 -6.86
N ILE A 423 -3.62 19.56 -5.85
CA ILE A 423 -3.07 19.71 -4.49
C ILE A 423 -1.56 19.43 -4.49
N TYR A 424 -1.15 18.32 -5.12
CA TYR A 424 0.23 17.84 -5.10
C TYR A 424 1.06 18.33 -6.29
N THR A 425 0.67 19.44 -6.95
CA THR A 425 1.39 20.01 -8.10
C THR A 425 2.86 20.31 -7.80
N LEU A 426 3.22 20.59 -6.54
CA LEU A 426 4.59 20.92 -6.13
C LEU A 426 5.31 19.76 -5.42
N ASP A 427 4.76 18.55 -5.47
CA ASP A 427 5.32 17.35 -4.83
C ASP A 427 5.60 16.28 -5.91
N PRO A 428 6.79 16.30 -6.57
CA PRO A 428 7.08 15.48 -7.73
C PRO A 428 6.86 13.97 -7.54
N PRO A 429 7.30 13.34 -6.43
CA PRO A 429 7.06 11.91 -6.21
C PRO A 429 5.59 11.51 -6.32
N ARG A 430 4.69 12.29 -5.69
CA ARG A 430 3.25 12.03 -5.75
C ARG A 430 2.65 12.42 -7.09
N LEU A 431 3.07 13.56 -7.62
CA LEU A 431 2.63 14.07 -8.92
C LEU A 431 2.89 13.07 -10.05
N TYR A 432 4.03 12.37 -10.05
CA TYR A 432 4.32 11.34 -11.04
C TYR A 432 3.27 10.22 -11.06
N VAL A 433 2.87 9.73 -9.89
CA VAL A 433 1.90 8.64 -9.79
C VAL A 433 0.56 9.07 -10.39
N TYR A 434 0.09 10.27 -10.03
CA TYR A 434 -1.18 10.80 -10.52
C TYR A 434 -1.16 11.14 -12.02
N LEU A 435 -0.09 11.79 -12.50
CA LEU A 435 0.09 12.03 -13.93
C LEU A 435 0.20 10.72 -14.71
N ALA A 436 0.90 9.71 -14.18
CA ALA A 436 1.05 8.42 -14.84
C ALA A 436 -0.30 7.73 -14.96
N MET A 437 -1.09 7.68 -13.88
CA MET A 437 -2.44 7.14 -13.91
C MET A 437 -3.29 7.80 -14.99
N LEU A 438 -3.33 9.14 -15.01
CA LEU A 438 -4.14 9.87 -15.96
C LEU A 438 -3.64 9.74 -17.41
N VAL A 439 -2.32 9.67 -17.63
CA VAL A 439 -1.73 9.38 -18.94
C VAL A 439 -2.20 8.02 -19.45
N HIS A 440 -2.05 6.96 -18.66
CA HIS A 440 -2.46 5.60 -19.06
C HIS A 440 -3.96 5.49 -19.34
N LEU A 441 -4.80 6.18 -18.57
CA LEU A 441 -6.25 6.24 -18.84
C LEU A 441 -6.55 7.03 -20.12
N SER A 442 -5.85 8.14 -20.36
CA SER A 442 -6.06 9.01 -21.51
C SER A 442 -5.58 8.44 -22.85
N GLU A 443 -4.80 7.36 -22.84
CA GLU A 443 -4.42 6.64 -24.07
C GLU A 443 -5.64 6.06 -24.77
N ASN A 444 -6.71 5.75 -24.03
CA ASN A 444 -7.96 5.28 -24.60
C ASN A 444 -8.81 6.49 -25.07
N PRO A 445 -9.13 6.59 -26.38
CA PRO A 445 -9.95 7.69 -26.92
C PRO A 445 -11.32 7.81 -26.27
N LEU A 446 -11.93 6.70 -25.84
CA LEU A 446 -13.25 6.70 -25.20
C LEU A 446 -13.24 7.45 -23.86
N VAL A 447 -12.16 7.29 -23.09
CA VAL A 447 -11.97 8.02 -21.83
C VAL A 447 -11.95 9.51 -22.13
N VAL A 448 -11.10 9.94 -23.07
CA VAL A 448 -10.97 11.37 -23.41
C VAL A 448 -12.27 11.96 -23.97
N GLN A 449 -13.00 11.22 -24.79
CA GLN A 449 -14.31 11.66 -25.28
C GLN A 449 -15.31 11.80 -24.13
N THR A 450 -15.36 10.83 -23.22
CA THR A 450 -16.20 10.88 -22.02
C THR A 450 -15.85 12.11 -21.17
N LEU A 451 -14.56 12.41 -20.97
CA LEU A 451 -14.12 13.62 -20.25
C LEU A 451 -14.74 14.91 -20.83
N HIS A 452 -14.81 15.04 -22.15
CA HIS A 452 -15.39 16.24 -22.78
C HIS A 452 -16.92 16.26 -22.77
N HIS A 453 -17.55 15.10 -22.66
CA HIS A 453 -19.01 14.97 -22.57
C HIS A 453 -19.55 15.12 -21.15
N THR A 454 -18.81 14.66 -20.13
CA THR A 454 -19.19 14.78 -18.73
C THR A 454 -19.13 16.24 -18.27
N GLN A 455 -20.30 16.83 -17.99
CA GLN A 455 -20.43 18.20 -17.51
C GLN A 455 -20.49 18.24 -15.99
N VAL A 456 -19.73 19.17 -15.40
CA VAL A 456 -19.83 19.54 -14.00
C VAL A 456 -20.71 20.77 -13.92
N GLN A 457 -21.92 20.61 -13.40
CA GLN A 457 -22.89 21.70 -13.26
C GLN A 457 -22.54 22.60 -12.06
N ASP A 458 -22.18 21.97 -10.94
CA ASP A 458 -21.86 22.68 -9.70
C ASP A 458 -20.46 23.29 -9.69
N HIS A 459 -20.20 24.16 -8.72
CA HIS A 459 -18.89 24.73 -8.53
C HIS A 459 -17.85 23.68 -8.12
N VAL A 460 -16.73 23.63 -8.84
CA VAL A 460 -15.55 22.84 -8.48
C VAL A 460 -14.88 23.41 -7.21
N ALA A 461 -15.31 22.94 -6.03
CA ALA A 461 -14.95 23.53 -4.74
C ALA A 461 -13.44 23.56 -4.41
N TRP A 462 -12.66 22.61 -4.93
CA TRP A 462 -11.21 22.54 -4.69
C TRP A 462 -10.40 23.44 -5.62
N PHE A 463 -11.00 23.98 -6.68
CA PHE A 463 -10.31 24.86 -7.61
C PHE A 463 -10.38 26.31 -7.13
N THR A 464 -9.28 26.80 -6.53
CA THR A 464 -9.29 28.07 -5.81
C THR A 464 -9.09 29.31 -6.69
N GLU A 465 -8.53 29.19 -7.89
CA GLU A 465 -8.17 30.38 -8.68
C GLU A 465 -9.37 31.12 -9.26
N ARG A 466 -10.48 30.42 -9.54
CA ARG A 466 -11.67 30.98 -10.18
C ARG A 466 -12.91 30.17 -9.81
N TYR A 467 -14.05 30.84 -9.72
CA TYR A 467 -15.34 30.17 -9.70
C TYR A 467 -15.58 29.49 -11.07
N LEU A 468 -15.71 28.17 -11.07
CA LEU A 468 -15.90 27.32 -12.25
C LEU A 468 -17.20 26.52 -12.08
N CYS A 469 -18.18 26.76 -12.96
CA CYS A 469 -19.44 26.01 -13.09
C CYS A 469 -19.72 25.78 -14.58
N ASP A 470 -20.57 24.80 -14.88
CA ASP A 470 -20.90 24.37 -16.26
C ASP A 470 -19.65 24.07 -17.11
N VAL A 471 -18.71 23.32 -16.50
CA VAL A 471 -17.42 23.01 -17.12
C VAL A 471 -17.34 21.52 -17.43
N SER A 472 -16.90 21.16 -18.64
CA SER A 472 -16.60 19.76 -18.97
C SER A 472 -15.38 19.25 -18.20
N GLY A 473 -15.36 17.97 -17.83
CA GLY A 473 -14.20 17.33 -17.21
C GLY A 473 -12.90 17.53 -18.01
N GLY A 474 -12.99 17.46 -19.34
CA GLY A 474 -11.88 17.74 -20.25
C GLY A 474 -11.35 19.18 -20.14
N SER A 475 -12.23 20.16 -19.94
CA SER A 475 -11.82 21.56 -19.69
C SER A 475 -11.14 21.73 -18.32
N VAL A 476 -11.58 21.00 -17.29
CA VAL A 476 -10.92 20.99 -15.97
C VAL A 476 -9.53 20.37 -16.08
N VAL A 477 -9.37 19.26 -16.81
CA VAL A 477 -8.06 18.65 -17.07
C VAL A 477 -7.11 19.64 -17.71
N VAL A 478 -7.54 20.36 -18.76
CA VAL A 478 -6.72 21.41 -19.40
C VAL A 478 -6.30 22.50 -18.41
N LEU A 479 -7.19 22.94 -17.52
CA LEU A 479 -6.87 23.93 -16.49
C LEU A 479 -5.79 23.44 -15.52
N VAL A 480 -5.96 22.22 -15.00
CA VAL A 480 -5.00 21.60 -14.07
C VAL A 480 -3.65 21.39 -14.75
N LEU A 481 -3.61 20.92 -16.00
CA LEU A 481 -2.36 20.74 -16.74
C LEU A 481 -1.65 22.06 -17.05
N CYS A 482 -2.40 23.13 -17.36
CA CYS A 482 -1.80 24.45 -17.53
C CYS A 482 -1.12 24.93 -16.24
N ARG A 483 -1.71 24.64 -15.07
CA ARG A 483 -1.11 24.92 -13.76
C ARG A 483 0.15 24.10 -13.54
N VAL A 484 0.10 22.79 -13.79
CA VAL A 484 1.26 21.88 -13.67
C VAL A 484 2.41 22.32 -14.57
N LEU A 485 2.16 22.58 -15.86
CA LEU A 485 3.17 23.03 -16.81
C LEU A 485 3.80 24.37 -16.40
N LYS A 486 2.98 25.31 -15.91
CA LYS A 486 3.49 26.58 -15.40
C LYS A 486 4.37 26.39 -14.15
N ALA A 487 3.93 25.57 -13.20
CA ALA A 487 4.69 25.27 -11.99
C ALA A 487 6.00 24.54 -12.34
N ASN A 488 5.96 23.62 -13.29
CA ASN A 488 7.14 22.91 -13.76
C ASN A 488 8.18 23.85 -14.41
N LEU A 489 7.73 24.76 -15.28
CA LEU A 489 8.62 25.72 -15.94
C LEU A 489 9.24 26.75 -14.98
N SER A 490 8.62 27.01 -13.83
CA SER A 490 9.03 28.09 -12.93
C SER A 490 9.65 27.63 -11.62
N VAL A 491 9.36 26.41 -11.16
CA VAL A 491 9.77 25.91 -9.85
C VAL A 491 10.45 24.54 -9.96
N LEU A 492 9.79 23.54 -10.58
CA LEU A 492 10.27 22.16 -10.51
C LEU A 492 11.39 21.84 -11.51
N HIS A 493 11.32 22.42 -12.71
CA HIS A 493 12.25 22.19 -13.82
C HIS A 493 12.46 20.70 -14.17
N ASP A 494 11.39 19.91 -14.10
CA ASP A 494 11.45 18.46 -14.24
C ASP A 494 11.04 18.01 -15.67
N PRO A 495 11.93 17.32 -16.41
CA PRO A 495 11.64 16.89 -17.78
C PRO A 495 10.59 15.77 -17.85
N VAL A 496 10.46 14.94 -16.82
CA VAL A 496 9.50 13.84 -16.77
C VAL A 496 8.10 14.40 -16.56
N VAL A 497 7.93 15.31 -15.59
CA VAL A 497 6.65 16.02 -15.39
C VAL A 497 6.26 16.77 -16.66
N GLN A 498 7.22 17.44 -17.30
CA GLN A 498 6.97 18.16 -18.55
C GLN A 498 6.42 17.24 -19.65
N SER A 499 7.10 16.11 -19.89
CA SER A 499 6.74 15.15 -20.93
C SER A 499 5.36 14.54 -20.67
N MET A 500 5.09 14.12 -19.43
CA MET A 500 3.80 13.53 -19.06
C MET A 500 2.65 14.54 -19.16
N ALA A 501 2.85 15.76 -18.68
CA ALA A 501 1.81 16.79 -18.72
C ALA A 501 1.50 17.25 -20.15
N LEU A 502 2.52 17.37 -21.03
CA LEU A 502 2.32 17.68 -22.44
C LEU A 502 1.70 16.52 -23.22
N GLY A 503 2.14 15.28 -22.97
CA GLY A 503 1.56 14.09 -23.60
C GLY A 503 0.09 13.91 -23.21
N LEU A 504 -0.26 14.16 -21.95
CA LEU A 504 -1.64 14.15 -21.50
C LEU A 504 -2.45 15.30 -22.11
N LEU A 505 -1.87 16.52 -22.18
CA LEU A 505 -2.53 17.65 -22.83
C LEU A 505 -2.82 17.34 -24.30
N TRP A 506 -1.87 16.73 -25.00
CA TRP A 506 -2.04 16.26 -26.36
C TRP A 506 -3.21 15.29 -26.49
N ASN A 507 -3.25 14.24 -25.65
CA ASN A 507 -4.33 13.25 -25.66
C ASN A 507 -5.70 13.92 -25.47
N VAL A 508 -5.81 14.82 -24.49
CA VAL A 508 -7.06 15.54 -24.18
C VAL A 508 -7.50 16.47 -25.32
N MET A 509 -6.55 17.18 -25.92
CA MET A 509 -6.84 18.20 -26.94
C MET A 509 -7.24 17.60 -28.30
N GLN A 510 -6.94 16.32 -28.56
CA GLN A 510 -7.38 15.64 -29.79
C GLN A 510 -8.90 15.54 -29.96
N PHE A 511 -9.65 15.45 -28.85
CA PHE A 511 -11.10 15.28 -28.85
C PHE A 511 -11.85 16.47 -28.26
N ALA A 512 -11.15 17.58 -28.04
CA ALA A 512 -11.73 18.75 -27.41
C ALA A 512 -12.88 19.34 -28.22
N LYS A 513 -14.04 19.45 -27.58
CA LYS A 513 -15.25 20.09 -28.10
C LYS A 513 -15.77 21.05 -27.04
N ALA A 514 -16.16 22.26 -27.44
CA ALA A 514 -16.74 23.26 -26.56
C ALA A 514 -15.88 23.53 -25.30
N LEU A 515 -14.56 23.68 -25.47
CA LEU A 515 -13.65 24.04 -24.37
C LEU A 515 -14.15 25.29 -23.65
N HIS A 516 -14.22 25.19 -22.32
CA HIS A 516 -14.65 26.32 -21.50
C HIS A 516 -13.74 27.55 -21.69
N ALA A 517 -14.31 28.75 -21.61
CA ALA A 517 -13.59 30.00 -21.83
C ALA A 517 -12.37 30.16 -20.90
N SER A 518 -12.47 29.70 -19.65
CA SER A 518 -11.33 29.70 -18.71
C SER A 518 -10.20 28.78 -19.17
N ALA A 519 -10.51 27.58 -19.67
CA ALA A 519 -9.50 26.63 -20.16
C ALA A 519 -8.76 27.21 -21.38
N THR A 520 -9.53 27.77 -22.32
CA THR A 520 -9.01 28.49 -23.48
C THR A 520 -8.07 29.65 -23.07
N GLN A 521 -8.49 30.49 -22.12
CA GLN A 521 -7.66 31.59 -21.64
C GLN A 521 -6.38 31.11 -20.96
N SER A 522 -6.44 30.04 -20.17
CA SER A 522 -5.27 29.48 -19.49
C SER A 522 -4.24 28.94 -20.47
N LEU A 523 -4.66 28.26 -21.54
CA LEU A 523 -3.78 27.83 -22.63
C LEU A 523 -3.06 29.01 -23.30
N LEU A 524 -3.81 30.05 -23.64
CA LEU A 524 -3.25 31.26 -24.26
C LEU A 524 -2.28 31.99 -23.33
N LYS A 525 -2.59 32.04 -22.03
CA LYS A 525 -1.71 32.64 -21.01
C LYS A 525 -0.43 31.83 -20.83
N LEU A 526 -0.51 30.51 -20.82
CA LEU A 526 0.65 29.64 -20.75
C LEU A 526 1.56 29.86 -21.96
N LEU A 527 1.01 29.88 -23.17
CA LEU A 527 1.77 30.16 -24.39
C LEU A 527 2.41 31.55 -24.36
N ALA A 528 1.64 32.58 -23.99
CA ALA A 528 2.15 33.94 -23.89
C ALA A 528 3.28 34.06 -22.84
N HIS A 529 3.16 33.35 -21.72
CA HIS A 529 4.19 33.30 -20.70
C HIS A 529 5.45 32.61 -21.22
N ALA A 530 5.30 31.43 -21.84
CA ALA A 530 6.43 30.65 -22.34
C ALA A 530 7.21 31.41 -23.44
N THR A 531 6.50 32.00 -24.40
CA THR A 531 7.13 32.82 -25.45
C THR A 531 7.82 34.08 -24.91
N LYS A 532 7.25 34.75 -23.91
CA LYS A 532 7.89 35.91 -23.28
C LYS A 532 9.16 35.52 -22.54
N LYS A 533 9.12 34.41 -21.79
CA LYS A 533 10.25 33.92 -21.00
C LYS A 533 11.37 33.36 -21.87
N GLU A 534 11.04 32.64 -22.94
CA GLU A 534 11.99 32.20 -23.95
C GLU A 534 12.80 33.40 -24.48
N ARG A 535 12.13 34.47 -24.94
CA ARG A 535 12.80 35.66 -25.46
C ARG A 535 13.72 36.33 -24.45
N GLN A 536 13.29 36.39 -23.19
CA GLN A 536 14.08 36.99 -22.11
C GLN A 536 15.32 36.17 -21.77
N LEU A 537 15.20 34.84 -21.78
CA LEU A 537 16.25 33.93 -21.36
C LEU A 537 17.17 33.51 -22.50
N ARG A 538 16.77 33.68 -23.77
CA ARG A 538 17.51 33.22 -24.94
C ARG A 538 18.98 33.66 -24.98
N ALA A 539 19.29 34.84 -24.46
CA ALA A 539 20.65 35.37 -24.40
C ALA A 539 21.39 35.07 -23.08
N ILE A 540 20.69 34.59 -22.05
CA ILE A 540 21.19 34.44 -20.67
C ILE A 540 21.39 32.95 -20.33
N ASP A 541 20.38 32.14 -20.60
CA ASP A 541 20.32 30.72 -20.27
C ASP A 541 19.63 29.98 -21.42
N THR A 542 20.46 29.37 -22.27
CA THR A 542 20.00 28.67 -23.48
C THR A 542 19.19 27.42 -23.15
N ASP A 543 19.52 26.73 -22.06
CA ASP A 543 18.90 25.47 -21.69
C ASP A 543 17.51 25.73 -21.11
N ALA A 544 17.38 26.71 -20.21
CA ALA A 544 16.08 27.15 -19.73
C ALA A 544 15.22 27.70 -20.87
N ALA A 545 15.79 28.54 -21.75
CA ALA A 545 15.08 29.06 -22.93
C ALA A 545 14.57 27.95 -23.84
N SER A 546 15.34 26.86 -24.01
CA SER A 546 14.95 25.71 -24.82
C SER A 546 13.71 24.99 -24.26
N ALA A 547 13.58 24.86 -22.93
CA ALA A 547 12.42 24.25 -22.29
C ALA A 547 11.15 25.09 -22.48
N TYR A 548 11.27 26.42 -22.36
CA TYR A 548 10.18 27.35 -22.66
C TYR A 548 9.78 27.31 -24.14
N LEU A 549 10.75 27.24 -25.05
CA LEU A 549 10.50 27.12 -26.49
C LEU A 549 9.78 25.82 -26.84
N ALA A 550 10.24 24.69 -26.31
CA ALA A 550 9.61 23.38 -26.50
C ALA A 550 8.16 23.40 -26.03
N THR A 551 7.91 23.89 -24.80
CA THR A 551 6.54 24.03 -24.28
C THR A 551 5.67 24.92 -25.15
N ALA A 552 6.19 26.05 -25.62
CA ALA A 552 5.46 26.94 -26.50
C ALA A 552 5.07 26.26 -27.82
N ARG A 553 6.00 25.51 -28.43
CA ARG A 553 5.75 24.73 -29.65
C ARG A 553 4.66 23.70 -29.42
N ASP A 554 4.79 22.88 -28.38
CA ASP A 554 3.85 21.78 -28.12
C ASP A 554 2.44 22.28 -27.80
N VAL A 555 2.32 23.40 -27.07
CA VAL A 555 1.04 24.06 -26.81
C VAL A 555 0.42 24.61 -28.11
N VAL A 556 1.21 25.16 -29.03
CA VAL A 556 0.71 25.59 -30.36
C VAL A 556 0.14 24.39 -31.10
N VAL A 557 0.86 23.27 -31.15
CA VAL A 557 0.35 22.08 -31.86
C VAL A 557 -0.94 21.57 -31.21
N CYS A 558 -1.04 21.58 -29.88
CA CYS A 558 -2.29 21.24 -29.18
C CYS A 558 -3.47 22.16 -29.57
N ILE A 559 -3.23 23.46 -29.74
CA ILE A 559 -4.25 24.41 -30.20
C ILE A 559 -4.65 24.14 -31.65
N GLU A 560 -3.68 23.81 -32.52
CA GLU A 560 -3.93 23.44 -33.91
C GLU A 560 -4.80 22.18 -34.03
N LEU A 561 -4.63 21.18 -33.15
CA LEU A 561 -5.48 19.99 -33.11
C LEU A 561 -6.96 20.35 -32.95
N CYS A 562 -7.26 21.32 -32.07
CA CYS A 562 -8.63 21.80 -31.84
C CYS A 562 -9.19 22.63 -33.00
N CYS A 563 -8.33 23.14 -33.88
CA CYS A 563 -8.70 23.97 -35.05
C CYS A 563 -8.90 23.15 -36.33
N ARG A 564 -8.82 21.81 -36.29
CA ARG A 564 -9.06 20.95 -37.45
C ARG A 564 -10.50 21.13 -37.98
N PRO A 565 -10.75 21.00 -39.29
CA PRO A 565 -12.07 21.28 -39.90
C PRO A 565 -13.25 20.54 -39.24
N ARG A 566 -13.01 19.32 -38.72
CA ARG A 566 -14.03 18.51 -38.02
C ARG A 566 -14.43 19.05 -36.64
N LEU A 567 -13.52 19.74 -35.94
CA LEU A 567 -13.73 20.28 -34.59
C LEU A 567 -13.95 21.81 -34.58
N LEU A 568 -13.63 22.48 -35.69
CA LEU A 568 -13.75 23.93 -35.86
C LEU A 568 -15.13 24.49 -35.48
N PRO A 569 -16.27 23.88 -35.87
CA PRO A 569 -17.59 24.40 -35.49
C PRO A 569 -17.85 24.34 -33.98
N SER A 570 -17.28 23.33 -33.30
CA SER A 570 -17.45 23.11 -31.86
C SER A 570 -16.51 23.96 -31.00
N ASN A 571 -15.43 24.51 -31.58
CA ASN A 571 -14.39 25.26 -30.86
C ASN A 571 -14.25 26.73 -31.31
N ALA A 572 -15.33 27.32 -31.83
CA ALA A 572 -15.31 28.69 -32.35
C ALA A 572 -14.80 29.74 -31.33
N GLN A 573 -15.00 29.51 -30.02
CA GLN A 573 -14.48 30.39 -28.96
C GLN A 573 -12.95 30.38 -28.88
N LEU A 574 -12.33 29.19 -28.92
CA LEU A 574 -10.86 29.04 -28.94
C LEU A 574 -10.27 29.73 -30.17
N VAL A 575 -10.87 29.52 -31.34
CA VAL A 575 -10.45 30.13 -32.61
C VAL A 575 -10.52 31.66 -32.53
N ARG A 576 -11.64 32.22 -32.04
CA ARG A 576 -11.80 33.67 -31.86
C ARG A 576 -10.77 34.23 -30.86
N ALA A 577 -10.53 33.54 -29.75
CA ALA A 577 -9.56 33.98 -28.75
C ALA A 577 -8.12 33.91 -29.28
N TRP A 578 -7.78 32.87 -30.03
CA TRP A 578 -6.50 32.71 -30.72
C TRP A 578 -6.26 33.84 -31.73
N PHE A 579 -7.22 34.08 -32.64
CA PHE A 579 -7.13 35.17 -33.61
C PHE A 579 -7.02 36.55 -32.96
N ARG A 580 -7.75 36.80 -31.86
CA ARG A 580 -7.60 38.04 -31.07
C ARG A 580 -6.20 38.17 -30.48
N CYS A 581 -5.64 37.08 -29.95
CA CYS A 581 -4.28 37.10 -29.41
C CYS A 581 -3.22 37.33 -30.50
N CYS A 582 -3.36 36.69 -31.67
CA CYS A 582 -2.46 36.90 -32.81
C CYS A 582 -2.58 38.30 -33.41
N SER A 583 -3.81 38.84 -33.53
CA SER A 583 -4.06 40.18 -34.08
C SER A 583 -3.67 41.31 -33.12
N ALA A 584 -3.90 41.15 -31.82
CA ALA A 584 -3.47 42.10 -30.81
C ALA A 584 -1.95 42.18 -30.70
N LYS A 585 -1.25 41.05 -30.88
CA LYS A 585 0.22 41.03 -30.84
C LYS A 585 0.89 41.38 -32.17
N ARG A 586 0.21 41.39 -33.33
CA ARG A 586 0.79 41.82 -34.62
C ARG A 586 1.36 43.25 -34.63
N ARG A 587 1.15 44.04 -33.56
CA ARG A 587 1.83 45.33 -33.37
C ARG A 587 3.21 45.22 -32.72
N ASP A 588 3.56 44.07 -32.11
CA ASP A 588 4.80 43.84 -31.35
C ASP A 588 5.51 42.50 -31.71
N TRP A 589 5.24 41.90 -32.88
CA TRP A 589 5.98 40.74 -33.42
C TRP A 589 6.91 41.17 -34.54
#